data_AF-A0A3A6QZK6-F1
#
_entry.id   AF-A0A3A6QZK6-F1
#
_cell.length_a   1.000
_cell.length_b   1.000
_cell.length_c   1.000
_cell.angle_alpha   90.00
_cell.angle_beta   90.00
_cell.angle_gamma   90.00
#
_symmetry.space_group_name_H-M   'P 1'
#
loop_
_entity.id
_entity.type
_entity.pdbx_description
1 polymer ?
#
loop_
_entity_poly.entity_id
_entity_poly.type
_entity_poly.pdbx_seq_one_letter_code
_entity_poly.pdbx_strand_id
1 'polypeptide(L)'
;MKIIYFDTFSLLYSHQYVAANESVACAIEAHRFKPAQLFIQNVQPDLEAAKKLEASALKSGCLLFPTGNYYTKDLFIENNIFSEQSFAPEVDLSRRVKLDDSNSVRRLIAHAHLLEAEWFVCGDIGFEELLSAFPHRYLRSKFGEGVSAELLEKIDQLKDI
;
A
#
# COMPACT_ATOMS: atom_id res chain seq x y z
N MET A 1 -9.22 -2.60 -15.39
CA MET A 1 -8.43 -1.59 -14.65
C MET A 1 -7.21 -2.26 -14.01
N LYS A 2 -6.18 -1.51 -13.64
CA LYS A 2 -5.00 -2.03 -12.92
C LYS A 2 -4.95 -1.46 -11.51
N ILE A 3 -4.72 -2.30 -10.50
CA ILE A 3 -4.64 -1.90 -9.09
C ILE A 3 -3.29 -2.35 -8.50
N ILE A 4 -2.60 -1.43 -7.82
CA ILE A 4 -1.44 -1.71 -7.01
C ILE A 4 -1.88 -1.67 -5.55
N TYR A 5 -1.87 -2.84 -4.93
CA TYR A 5 -2.09 -2.98 -3.50
C TYR A 5 -0.79 -2.74 -2.75
N PHE A 6 -0.79 -1.81 -1.81
CA PHE A 6 0.44 -1.40 -1.13
C PHE A 6 0.37 -1.57 0.37
N ASP A 7 1.44 -2.09 0.97
CA ASP A 7 1.61 -2.06 2.42
C ASP A 7 2.09 -0.67 2.86
N THR A 8 1.32 -0.05 3.74
CA THR A 8 1.54 1.36 4.14
C THR A 8 2.80 1.51 4.99
N PHE A 9 3.05 0.58 5.91
CA PHE A 9 4.17 0.67 6.83
C PHE A 9 5.51 0.50 6.12
N SER A 10 5.67 -0.59 5.37
CA SER A 10 6.92 -0.87 4.66
C SER A 10 7.29 0.24 3.67
N LEU A 11 6.31 0.90 3.05
CA LEU A 11 6.57 1.94 2.05
C LEU A 11 6.68 3.36 2.60
N LEU A 12 5.79 3.77 3.51
CA LEU A 12 5.73 5.16 3.99
C LEU A 12 6.41 5.37 5.34
N TYR A 13 6.74 4.29 6.04
CA TYR A 13 7.46 4.27 7.32
C TYR A 13 8.62 3.28 7.25
N SER A 14 9.33 3.27 6.12
CA SER A 14 10.43 2.35 5.85
C SER A 14 11.56 2.49 6.87
N HIS A 15 12.34 1.43 7.07
CA HIS A 15 13.48 1.47 7.99
C HIS A 15 14.44 2.61 7.65
N GLN A 16 14.69 2.86 6.36
CA GLN A 16 15.54 3.96 5.92
C GLN A 16 14.95 5.33 6.29
N TYR A 17 13.65 5.54 6.07
CA TYR A 17 12.99 6.79 6.44
C TYR A 17 13.00 7.02 7.95
N VAL A 18 12.64 5.99 8.73
CA VAL A 18 12.59 6.06 10.19
C VAL A 18 13.98 6.29 10.79
N ALA A 19 15.01 5.61 10.29
CA ALA A 19 16.38 5.80 10.75
C ALA A 19 16.93 7.20 10.44
N ALA A 20 16.48 7.82 9.35
CA ALA A 20 16.86 9.19 8.99
C ALA A 20 16.09 10.27 9.77
N ASN A 21 14.98 9.93 10.42
CA ASN A 21 14.08 10.88 11.09
C ASN A 21 13.80 10.46 12.54
N GLU A 22 14.63 10.94 13.47
CA GLU A 22 14.52 10.61 14.90
C GLU A 22 13.14 10.95 15.50
N SER A 23 12.56 12.10 15.11
CA SER A 23 11.23 12.50 15.57
C SER A 23 10.14 11.52 15.14
N VAL A 24 10.24 10.96 13.93
CA VAL A 24 9.33 9.92 13.43
C VAL A 24 9.53 8.63 14.21
N ALA A 25 10.77 8.22 14.46
CA ALA A 25 11.07 7.03 15.27
C ALA A 25 10.46 7.14 16.68
N CYS A 26 10.65 8.27 17.36
CA CYS A 26 10.02 8.55 18.65
C CYS A 26 8.50 8.52 18.58
N ALA A 27 7.91 9.14 17.54
CA ALA A 27 6.46 9.18 17.37
C ALA A 27 5.86 7.80 17.10
N ILE A 28 6.54 6.97 16.30
CA ILE A 28 6.16 5.57 16.06
C ILE A 28 6.09 4.82 17.39
N GLU A 29 7.14 4.86 18.21
CA GLU A 29 7.13 4.15 19.50
C GLU A 29 6.00 4.62 20.43
N ALA A 30 5.74 5.93 20.47
CA ALA A 30 4.65 6.49 21.29
C ALA A 30 3.25 6.10 20.78
N HIS A 31 3.09 5.83 19.48
CA HIS A 31 1.79 5.64 18.84
C HIS A 31 1.59 4.24 18.22
N ARG A 32 2.54 3.32 18.34
CA ARG A 32 2.53 2.00 17.66
C ARG A 32 1.30 1.14 17.91
N PHE A 33 0.63 1.33 19.04
CA PHE A 33 -0.58 0.58 19.44
C PHE A 33 -1.86 1.39 19.27
N LYS A 34 -1.77 2.59 18.68
CA LYS A 34 -2.93 3.43 18.41
C LYS A 34 -3.62 2.96 17.12
N PRO A 35 -4.94 3.17 17.00
CA PRO A 35 -5.66 3.00 15.75
C PRO A 35 -4.98 3.75 14.59
N ALA A 36 -5.05 3.20 13.38
CA ALA A 36 -4.38 3.75 12.19
C ALA A 36 -4.71 5.23 11.93
N GLN A 37 -5.94 5.66 12.21
CA GLN A 37 -6.33 7.07 12.12
C GLN A 37 -5.48 7.97 13.02
N LEU A 38 -5.38 7.63 14.31
CA LEU A 38 -4.53 8.36 15.25
C LEU A 38 -3.05 8.22 14.90
N PHE A 39 -2.64 7.06 14.40
CA PHE A 39 -1.26 6.86 13.97
C PHE A 39 -0.89 7.83 12.85
N ILE A 40 -1.64 7.86 11.74
CA ILE A 40 -1.35 8.75 10.60
C ILE A 40 -1.40 10.24 10.99
N GLN A 41 -2.30 10.61 11.89
CA GLN A 41 -2.42 11.98 12.37
C GLN A 41 -1.24 12.44 13.24
N ASN A 42 -0.56 11.51 13.93
CA ASN A 42 0.51 11.84 14.89
C ASN A 42 1.91 11.41 14.43
N VAL A 43 2.00 10.56 13.41
CA VAL A 43 3.26 10.05 12.87
C VAL A 43 3.34 10.43 11.40
N GLN A 44 4.22 11.38 11.10
CA GLN A 44 4.41 11.90 9.76
C GLN A 44 4.90 10.78 8.81
N PRO A 45 4.17 10.47 7.73
CA PRO A 45 4.62 9.54 6.70
C PRO A 45 5.68 10.20 5.80
N ASP A 46 6.44 9.37 5.09
CA ASP A 46 7.31 9.83 4.00
C ASP A 46 6.46 10.34 2.81
N LEU A 47 6.17 11.64 2.83
CA LEU A 47 5.37 12.32 1.80
C LEU A 47 6.09 12.38 0.44
N GLU A 48 7.43 12.32 0.42
CA GLU A 48 8.16 12.28 -0.85
C GLU A 48 8.04 10.92 -1.51
N ALA A 49 8.16 9.86 -0.72
CA ALA A 49 7.91 8.49 -1.16
C ALA A 49 6.48 8.32 -1.68
N ALA A 50 5.48 8.84 -0.94
CA ALA A 50 4.07 8.81 -1.37
C ALA A 50 3.87 9.49 -2.73
N LYS A 51 4.40 10.71 -2.92
CA LYS A 51 4.29 11.44 -4.21
C LYS A 51 4.93 10.68 -5.37
N LYS A 52 6.09 10.05 -5.16
CA LYS A 52 6.76 9.23 -6.18
C LYS A 52 5.93 8.01 -6.55
N LEU A 53 5.40 7.31 -5.54
CA LEU A 53 4.54 6.14 -5.72
C LEU A 53 3.27 6.51 -6.51
N GLU A 54 2.60 7.58 -6.12
CA GLU A 54 1.41 8.09 -6.80
C GLU A 54 1.70 8.46 -8.26
N ALA A 55 2.75 9.23 -8.50
CA ALA A 55 3.12 9.66 -9.84
C ALA A 55 3.41 8.46 -10.76
N SER A 56 4.15 7.46 -10.26
CA SER A 56 4.47 6.24 -11.02
C SER A 56 3.22 5.39 -11.27
N ALA A 57 2.35 5.20 -10.27
CA ALA A 57 1.09 4.48 -10.44
C ALA A 57 0.20 5.13 -11.50
N LEU A 58 -0.03 6.44 -11.40
CA LEU A 58 -0.84 7.20 -12.36
C LEU A 58 -0.23 7.17 -13.78
N LYS A 59 1.09 7.31 -13.90
CA LYS A 59 1.83 7.21 -15.17
C LYS A 59 1.64 5.85 -15.85
N SER A 60 1.53 4.78 -15.07
CA SER A 60 1.29 3.41 -15.55
C SER A 60 -0.19 3.06 -15.71
N GLY A 61 -1.10 4.01 -15.53
CA GLY A 61 -2.54 3.76 -15.59
C GLY A 61 -3.04 2.81 -14.49
N CYS A 62 -2.33 2.79 -13.36
CA CYS A 62 -2.68 2.00 -12.18
C CYS A 62 -3.33 2.88 -11.11
N LEU A 63 -4.27 2.30 -10.39
CA LEU A 63 -4.83 2.87 -9.17
C LEU A 63 -4.17 2.22 -7.95
N LEU A 64 -4.06 2.96 -6.86
CA LEU A 64 -3.54 2.51 -5.57
C LEU A 64 -4.68 1.98 -4.70
N PHE A 65 -4.37 1.02 -3.84
CA PHE A 65 -5.27 0.63 -2.76
C PHE A 65 -4.46 0.13 -1.55
N PRO A 66 -4.71 0.63 -0.33
CA PRO A 66 -3.95 0.19 0.82
C PRO A 66 -4.30 -1.25 1.18
N THR A 67 -3.32 -2.02 1.63
CA THR A 67 -3.59 -3.33 2.22
C THR A 67 -3.84 -3.28 3.70
N GLY A 68 -4.56 -4.30 4.17
CA GLY A 68 -4.95 -4.45 5.57
C GLY A 68 -6.36 -3.93 5.84
N ASN A 69 -6.73 -3.91 7.12
CA ASN A 69 -8.07 -3.54 7.56
C ASN A 69 -8.11 -2.18 8.27
N TYR A 70 -6.95 -1.59 8.53
CA TYR A 70 -6.83 -0.39 9.35
C TYR A 70 -6.58 0.88 8.53
N TYR A 71 -6.01 0.74 7.34
CA TYR A 71 -5.75 1.86 6.43
C TYR A 71 -6.82 1.88 5.34
N THR A 72 -7.68 2.89 5.36
CA THR A 72 -8.68 3.14 4.31
C THR A 72 -8.16 4.18 3.32
N LYS A 73 -8.70 4.23 2.11
CA LYS A 73 -8.34 5.29 1.14
C LYS A 73 -8.66 6.68 1.70
N ASP A 74 -9.79 6.81 2.39
CA ASP A 74 -10.27 8.08 2.94
C ASP A 74 -9.26 8.65 3.94
N LEU A 75 -8.63 7.77 4.74
CA LEU A 75 -7.60 8.19 5.68
C LEU A 75 -6.41 8.84 4.97
N PHE A 76 -6.01 8.36 3.80
CA PHE A 76 -4.91 8.98 3.04
C PHE A 76 -5.32 10.28 2.38
N ILE A 77 -6.54 10.35 1.85
CA ILE A 77 -7.07 11.54 1.18
C ILE A 77 -7.24 12.67 2.19
N GLU A 78 -7.87 12.41 3.34
CA GLU A 78 -8.11 13.38 4.41
C GLU A 78 -6.80 13.95 4.99
N ASN A 79 -5.74 13.14 5.01
CA ASN A 79 -4.42 13.56 5.50
C ASN A 79 -3.49 14.09 4.39
N ASN A 80 -4.01 14.33 3.18
CA ASN A 80 -3.25 14.85 2.03
C ASN A 80 -2.00 14.04 1.66
N ILE A 81 -2.05 12.71 1.85
CA ILE A 81 -0.93 11.81 1.50
C ILE A 81 -1.01 11.43 0.02
N PHE A 82 -2.22 11.16 -0.46
CA PHE A 82 -2.53 10.78 -1.83
C PHE A 82 -3.78 11.54 -2.30
N SER A 83 -3.89 11.78 -3.60
CA SER A 83 -5.06 12.38 -4.23
C SER A 83 -6.21 11.38 -4.41
N GLU A 84 -7.46 11.84 -4.40
CA GLU A 84 -8.63 10.95 -4.54
C GLU A 84 -8.60 10.12 -5.83
N GLN A 85 -8.17 10.74 -6.93
CA GLN A 85 -8.09 10.12 -8.26
C GLN A 85 -7.06 8.98 -8.35
N SER A 86 -6.13 8.87 -7.40
CA SER A 86 -5.15 7.78 -7.40
C SER A 86 -5.68 6.50 -6.77
N PHE A 87 -6.87 6.49 -6.16
CA PHE A 87 -7.39 5.30 -5.50
C PHE A 87 -8.35 4.47 -6.35
N ALA A 88 -8.27 3.15 -6.17
CA ALA A 88 -9.30 2.24 -6.65
C ALA A 88 -10.60 2.42 -5.83
N PRO A 89 -11.78 2.14 -6.42
CA PRO A 89 -13.05 2.19 -5.69
C PRO A 89 -13.07 1.19 -4.53
N GLU A 90 -13.73 1.55 -3.43
CA GLU A 90 -14.04 0.58 -2.37
C GLU A 90 -15.23 -0.30 -2.79
N VAL A 91 -15.20 -1.58 -2.40
CA VAL A 91 -16.30 -2.51 -2.62
C VAL A 91 -16.64 -3.29 -1.35
N ASP A 92 -17.91 -3.62 -1.18
CA ASP A 92 -18.36 -4.45 -0.05
C ASP A 92 -17.91 -5.90 -0.23
N LEU A 93 -16.97 -6.32 0.63
CA LEU A 93 -16.41 -7.69 0.65
C LEU A 93 -17.21 -8.67 1.52
N SER A 94 -18.26 -8.22 2.22
CA SER A 94 -18.99 -9.01 3.24
C SER A 94 -19.56 -10.34 2.72
N ARG A 95 -19.85 -10.43 1.42
CA ARG A 95 -20.38 -11.65 0.77
C ARG A 95 -19.30 -12.55 0.16
N ARG A 96 -18.04 -12.10 0.11
CA ARG A 96 -16.92 -12.81 -0.55
C ARG A 96 -15.82 -13.24 0.41
N VAL A 97 -15.73 -12.58 1.56
CA VAL A 97 -14.74 -12.81 2.59
C VAL A 97 -15.49 -13.13 3.89
N LYS A 98 -15.05 -14.16 4.64
CA LYS A 98 -15.67 -14.44 5.94
C LYS A 98 -15.48 -13.23 6.86
N LEU A 99 -16.47 -12.96 7.72
CA LEU A 99 -16.47 -11.84 8.66
C LEU A 99 -15.20 -11.76 9.53
N ASP A 100 -14.56 -12.91 9.80
CA ASP A 100 -13.34 -13.07 10.59
C ASP A 100 -12.06 -13.27 9.77
N ASP A 101 -12.13 -13.23 8.43
CA ASP A 101 -10.94 -13.40 7.59
C ASP A 101 -10.15 -12.09 7.52
N SER A 102 -9.09 -12.05 8.33
CA SER A 102 -8.12 -10.96 8.41
C SER A 102 -6.96 -11.11 7.43
N ASN A 103 -6.96 -12.10 6.54
CA ASN A 103 -5.88 -12.31 5.58
C ASN A 103 -5.93 -11.24 4.49
N SER A 104 -4.96 -10.33 4.49
CA SER A 104 -4.87 -9.21 3.55
C SER A 104 -4.79 -9.65 2.09
N VAL A 105 -4.10 -10.76 1.79
CA VAL A 105 -3.97 -11.31 0.43
C VAL A 105 -5.28 -11.89 -0.09
N ARG A 106 -6.06 -12.59 0.74
CA ARG A 106 -7.39 -13.06 0.30
C ARG A 106 -8.34 -11.90 0.03
N ARG A 107 -8.30 -10.87 0.88
CA ARG A 107 -9.11 -9.66 0.74
C ARG A 107 -8.78 -8.89 -0.52
N LEU A 108 -7.49 -8.67 -0.81
CA LEU A 108 -7.08 -7.98 -2.03
C LEU A 108 -7.48 -8.76 -3.30
N ILE A 109 -7.36 -10.10 -3.27
CA ILE A 109 -7.78 -10.94 -4.41
C ILE A 109 -9.30 -10.85 -4.61
N ALA A 110 -10.08 -10.89 -3.53
CA ALA A 110 -11.54 -10.73 -3.62
C ALA A 110 -11.94 -9.33 -4.12
N HIS A 111 -11.25 -8.28 -3.65
CA HIS A 111 -11.44 -6.90 -4.08
C HIS A 111 -11.14 -6.74 -5.59
N ALA A 112 -9.98 -7.22 -6.04
CA ALA A 112 -9.60 -7.18 -7.45
C ALA A 112 -10.57 -7.97 -8.32
N HIS A 113 -11.03 -9.14 -7.86
CA HIS A 113 -11.99 -9.96 -8.59
C HIS A 113 -13.35 -9.27 -8.78
N LEU A 114 -13.88 -8.61 -7.74
CA LEU A 114 -15.14 -7.87 -7.83
C LEU A 114 -15.07 -6.67 -8.79
N LEU A 115 -13.89 -6.07 -8.92
CA LEU A 115 -13.63 -4.94 -9.81
C LEU A 115 -13.19 -5.38 -11.22
N GLU A 116 -13.13 -6.68 -11.50
CA GLU A 116 -12.56 -7.23 -12.74
C GLU A 116 -11.18 -6.61 -13.07
N ALA A 117 -10.39 -6.42 -12.02
CA ALA A 117 -9.13 -5.71 -12.07
C ALA A 117 -7.94 -6.66 -12.21
N GLU A 118 -6.98 -6.26 -13.03
CA GLU A 118 -5.63 -6.76 -12.89
C GLU A 118 -5.01 -6.15 -11.63
N TRP A 119 -4.22 -6.94 -10.91
CA TRP A 119 -3.71 -6.57 -9.61
C TRP A 119 -2.25 -6.91 -9.45
N PHE A 120 -1.56 -6.00 -8.79
CA PHE A 120 -0.16 -6.06 -8.40
C PHE A 120 -0.05 -5.69 -6.93
N VAL A 121 1.07 -6.05 -6.33
CA VAL A 121 1.31 -5.89 -4.90
C VAL A 121 2.70 -5.28 -4.69
N CYS A 122 2.85 -4.34 -3.76
CA CYS A 122 4.15 -3.81 -3.34
C CYS A 122 4.22 -3.58 -1.82
N GLY A 123 5.44 -3.57 -1.28
CA GLY A 123 5.71 -3.55 0.16
C GLY A 123 5.71 -4.94 0.81
N ASP A 124 5.80 -4.97 2.13
CA ASP A 124 5.96 -6.19 2.93
C ASP A 124 4.60 -6.81 3.28
N ILE A 125 3.90 -7.28 2.26
CA ILE A 125 2.56 -7.86 2.40
C ILE A 125 2.73 -9.28 2.93
N GLY A 126 2.81 -9.41 4.24
CA GLY A 126 3.25 -10.61 4.97
C GLY A 126 2.39 -11.85 4.77
N PHE A 127 2.44 -12.47 3.59
CA PHE A 127 1.92 -13.79 3.23
C PHE A 127 2.62 -14.28 1.94
N GLU A 128 3.96 -14.33 1.95
CA GLU A 128 4.78 -14.70 0.78
C GLU A 128 4.38 -16.05 0.17
N GLU A 129 3.93 -17.00 0.99
CA GLU A 129 3.48 -18.32 0.54
C GLU A 129 2.29 -18.22 -0.43
N LEU A 130 1.32 -17.33 -0.17
CA LEU A 130 0.18 -17.12 -1.06
C LEU A 130 0.57 -16.35 -2.31
N LEU A 131 1.48 -15.39 -2.17
CA LEU A 131 2.01 -14.62 -3.30
C LEU A 131 2.98 -15.42 -4.17
N SER A 132 3.55 -16.52 -3.67
CA SER A 132 4.46 -17.40 -4.41
C SER A 132 3.79 -18.03 -5.64
N ALA A 133 2.47 -18.22 -5.59
CA ALA A 133 1.68 -18.66 -6.74
C ALA A 133 1.53 -17.59 -7.84
N PHE A 134 1.87 -16.33 -7.53
CA PHE A 134 1.72 -15.18 -8.42
C PHE A 134 3.01 -14.35 -8.51
N PRO A 135 4.15 -14.93 -8.93
CA PRO A 135 5.46 -14.28 -8.83
C PRO A 135 5.54 -12.97 -9.62
N HIS A 136 4.81 -12.85 -10.74
CA HIS A 136 4.79 -11.64 -11.57
C HIS A 136 3.86 -10.53 -11.06
N ARG A 137 3.05 -10.81 -10.02
CA ARG A 137 2.15 -9.81 -9.42
C ARG A 137 2.80 -9.11 -8.22
N TYR A 138 3.89 -9.66 -7.68
CA TYR A 138 4.58 -9.05 -6.56
C TYR A 138 5.77 -8.20 -7.03
N LEU A 139 5.61 -6.88 -6.95
CA LEU A 139 6.64 -5.89 -7.24
C LEU A 139 7.60 -5.78 -6.05
N ARG A 140 8.46 -6.78 -5.89
CA ARG A 140 9.44 -6.82 -4.78
C ARG A 140 10.40 -5.64 -4.90
N SER A 141 10.76 -5.03 -3.77
CA SER A 141 11.90 -4.15 -3.63
C SER A 141 12.77 -4.63 -2.48
N LYS A 142 13.96 -4.04 -2.33
CA LYS A 142 14.83 -4.37 -1.21
C LYS A 142 14.16 -3.98 0.11
N PHE A 143 14.14 -4.94 1.03
CA PHE A 143 13.52 -4.80 2.35
C PHE A 143 14.04 -3.57 3.10
N GLY A 144 13.12 -2.79 3.67
CA GLY A 144 13.43 -1.60 4.47
C GLY A 144 13.75 -0.31 3.70
N GLU A 145 13.80 -0.34 2.35
CA GLU A 145 14.05 0.86 1.54
C GLU A 145 12.77 1.68 1.24
N GLY A 146 11.59 1.09 1.43
CA GLY A 146 10.32 1.74 1.12
C GLY A 146 10.10 1.92 -0.39
N VAL A 147 9.69 3.13 -0.79
CA VAL A 147 9.50 3.47 -2.21
C VAL A 147 10.85 3.74 -2.88
N SER A 148 11.54 2.67 -3.27
CA SER A 148 12.85 2.72 -3.93
C SER A 148 12.73 2.98 -5.44
N ALA A 149 13.83 3.39 -6.07
CA ALA A 149 13.89 3.57 -7.52
C ALA A 149 13.60 2.26 -8.28
N GLU A 150 14.06 1.12 -7.76
CA GLU A 150 13.76 -0.21 -8.32
C GLU A 150 12.25 -0.50 -8.32
N LEU A 151 11.55 -0.15 -7.22
CA LEU A 151 10.11 -0.34 -7.14
C LEU A 151 9.38 0.52 -8.20
N LEU A 152 9.78 1.79 -8.31
CA LEU A 152 9.18 2.73 -9.27
C LEU A 152 9.41 2.26 -10.71
N GLU A 153 10.58 1.72 -11.03
CA GLU A 153 10.87 1.17 -12.35
C GLU A 153 9.94 -0.02 -12.68
N LYS A 154 9.73 -0.93 -11.72
CA LYS A 154 8.80 -2.06 -11.89
C LYS A 154 7.36 -1.60 -12.10
N ILE A 155 6.92 -0.56 -11.37
CA ILE A 155 5.60 0.03 -11.57
C ILE A 155 5.49 0.69 -12.95
N ASP A 156 6.51 1.43 -13.36
CA ASP A 156 6.56 2.10 -14.67
C ASP A 156 6.46 1.11 -15.84
N GLN A 157 7.05 -0.08 -15.70
CA GLN A 157 6.97 -1.17 -16.69
C GLN A 157 5.55 -1.75 -16.84
N LEU A 158 4.66 -1.56 -15.87
CA LEU A 158 3.27 -2.01 -15.98
C LEU A 158 2.48 -1.24 -17.04
N LYS A 159 2.98 -0.11 -17.53
CA LYS A 159 2.32 0.68 -18.57
C LYS A 159 2.10 -0.14 -19.85
N ASP A 160 3.02 -1.04 -20.16
CA ASP A 160 3.09 -1.78 -21.42
C ASP A 160 2.36 -3.15 -21.37
N ILE A 161 1.65 -3.41 -20.28
CA ILE A 161 0.80 -4.59 -20.04
C ILE A 161 -0.68 -4.18 -20.13
#